data_AF-Q64YY0-F1
#
_entry.id   AF-Q64YY0-F1
#
_cell.length_a   1.000
_cell.length_b   1.000
_cell.length_c   1.000
_cell.angle_alpha   90.00
_cell.angle_beta   90.00
_cell.angle_gamma   90.00
#
_symmetry.space_group_name_H-M   'P 1'
#
loop_
_entity.id
_entity.type
_entity.pdbx_description
1 polymer ?
#
loop_
_entity_poly.entity_id
_entity_poly.type
_entity_poly.pdbx_seq_one_letter_code
_entity_poly.pdbx_strand_id
1 'polypeptide(L)' 'MKKLRTDRQTLNDLGIVESTYGEKTLFSLFDMTESDGGKRCLEEWLVHPLSD' A
#
# COMPACT_ATOMS: atom_id res chain seq x y z
N MET A 1 -10.96 -4.02 -14.26
CA MET A 1 -9.74 -3.20 -14.40
C MET A 1 -8.53 -4.09 -14.31
N LYS A 2 -7.51 -3.83 -15.14
CA LYS A 2 -6.24 -4.56 -15.10
C LYS A 2 -5.40 -4.00 -13.94
N LYS A 3 -4.82 -4.90 -13.13
CA LYS A 3 -3.92 -4.54 -12.03
C LYS A 3 -2.47 -4.70 -12.48
N LEU A 4 -1.59 -3.84 -11.97
CA LEU A 4 -0.15 -4.02 -12.08
C LEU A 4 0.21 -5.29 -11.29
N ARG A 5 1.01 -6.18 -11.90
CA ARG A 5 1.49 -7.37 -11.19
C ARG A 5 2.61 -6.95 -10.25
N THR A 6 2.40 -7.18 -8.97
CA THR A 6 3.40 -7.04 -7.90
C THR A 6 3.40 -8.33 -7.09
N ASP A 7 4.57 -8.77 -6.67
CA ASP A 7 4.71 -9.87 -5.72
C ASP A 7 4.95 -9.33 -4.30
N ARG A 8 4.83 -10.22 -3.30
CA ARG A 8 4.99 -9.87 -1.89
C ARG A 8 6.39 -9.35 -1.57
N GLN A 9 7.42 -9.87 -2.24
CA GLN A 9 8.79 -9.41 -2.01
C GLN A 9 8.93 -7.96 -2.44
N THR A 10 8.44 -7.62 -3.63
CA THR A 10 8.43 -6.27 -4.16
C THR A 10 7.69 -5.29 -3.22
N LEU A 11 6.52 -5.68 -2.70
CA LEU A 11 5.76 -4.84 -1.77
C LEU A 11 6.52 -4.59 -0.44
N ASN A 12 7.24 -5.59 0.05
CA ASN A 12 8.01 -5.50 1.30
C ASN A 12 9.31 -4.72 1.12
N ASP A 13 10.03 -4.95 0.01
CA ASP A 13 11.26 -4.22 -0.33
C ASP A 13 10.99 -2.73 -0.52
N LEU A 14 9.80 -2.36 -0.99
CA LEU A 14 9.35 -0.97 -1.13
C LEU A 14 8.68 -0.40 0.12
N GLY A 15 8.46 -1.20 1.16
CA GLY A 15 7.83 -0.76 2.40
C GLY A 15 6.39 -0.25 2.23
N ILE A 16 5.57 -0.91 1.40
CA ILE A 16 4.24 -0.38 1.00
C ILE A 16 3.29 -0.27 2.19
N VAL A 17 3.06 -1.37 2.90
CA VAL A 17 2.18 -1.46 4.09
C VAL A 17 2.86 -2.13 5.29
N GLU A 18 3.92 -2.89 5.03
CA GLU A 18 4.79 -3.52 6.04
C GLU A 18 6.20 -2.95 5.91
N SER A 19 6.94 -2.89 7.01
CA SER A 19 8.35 -2.47 7.04
C SER A 19 9.19 -3.56 7.69
N THR A 20 10.35 -3.83 7.10
CA THR A 20 11.27 -4.85 7.61
C THR A 20 12.12 -4.34 8.78
N TYR A 21 12.46 -3.05 8.79
CA TYR A 21 13.35 -2.46 9.80
C TYR A 21 12.66 -1.41 10.70
N GLY A 22 11.33 -1.36 10.69
CA GLY A 22 10.54 -0.44 11.51
C GLY A 22 10.50 1.00 11.00
N GLU A 23 10.89 1.23 9.75
CA GLU A 23 10.69 2.51 9.06
C GLU A 23 9.20 2.82 8.80
N LYS A 24 8.93 4.10 8.52
CA LYS A 24 7.61 4.51 8.02
C LYS A 24 7.34 3.83 6.68
N THR A 25 6.18 3.19 6.58
CA THR A 25 5.69 2.62 5.33
C THR A 25 5.15 3.73 4.42
N LEU A 26 5.13 3.48 3.11
CA LEU A 26 4.51 4.39 2.14
C LEU A 26 3.07 4.72 2.57
N PHE A 27 2.30 3.70 2.96
CA PHE A 27 0.96 3.88 3.50
C PHE A 27 0.92 4.87 4.67
N SER A 28 1.80 4.73 5.67
CA SER A 28 1.81 5.63 6.85
C SER A 28 2.15 7.09 6.54
N LEU A 29 2.77 7.36 5.39
CA LEU A 29 3.08 8.73 4.94
C LEU A 29 1.89 9.41 4.26
N PHE A 30 0.97 8.63 3.67
CA PHE A 30 -0.13 9.14 2.85
C PHE A 30 -1.52 8.86 3.41
N ASP A 31 -1.65 8.06 4.47
CA ASP A 31 -2.91 7.85 5.17
C ASP A 31 -3.35 9.09 5.94
N MET A 32 -4.15 9.91 5.28
CA MET A 32 -4.86 11.07 5.83
C MET A 32 -6.36 10.78 5.92
N THR A 33 -6.77 9.51 5.90
CA THR A 33 -8.18 9.14 5.89
C THR A 33 -8.81 9.31 7.28
N GLU A 34 -10.06 9.79 7.31
CA GLU A 34 -10.76 10.07 8.58
C GLU A 34 -11.69 8.93 9.02
N SER A 35 -11.68 7.80 8.30
CA SER A 35 -12.51 6.64 8.62
C SER A 35 -11.77 5.33 8.34
N ASP A 36 -12.09 4.30 9.12
CA ASP A 36 -11.54 2.96 8.94
C ASP A 36 -11.84 2.39 7.55
N GLY A 37 -13.01 2.73 6.99
CA GLY A 37 -13.38 2.36 5.62
C GLY A 37 -12.48 3.00 4.57
N GLY A 38 -12.19 4.30 4.71
CA GLY A 38 -11.26 5.02 3.85
C GLY A 38 -9.84 4.45 3.95
N LYS A 39 -9.39 4.17 5.17
CA LYS A 39 -8.09 3.58 5.46
C LYS A 39 -7.88 2.26 4.69
N ARG A 40 -8.85 1.35 4.81
CA ARG A 40 -8.84 0.05 4.10
C ARG A 40 -8.86 0.22 2.58
N CYS A 41 -9.59 1.20 2.08
CA CYS A 41 -9.65 1.48 0.64
C CYS A 41 -8.28 1.95 0.12
N LEU A 42 -7.61 2.86 0.84
CA LEU A 42 -6.29 3.36 0.48
C LEU A 42 -5.23 2.25 0.52
N GLU A 43 -5.27 1.40 1.56
CA GLU A 43 -4.38 0.24 1.68
C GLU A 43 -4.51 -0.71 0.47
N GLU A 44 -5.75 -1.06 0.09
CA GLU A 44 -6.06 -1.88 -1.08
C GLU A 44 -5.53 -1.27 -2.38
N TRP A 45 -5.65 0.05 -2.55
CA TRP A 45 -5.15 0.73 -3.74
C TRP A 45 -3.63 0.69 -3.86
N LEU A 46 -2.91 0.82 -2.73
CA LEU A 46 -1.45 0.77 -2.71
C LEU A 46 -0.92 -0.66 -2.95
N VAL A 47 -1.60 -1.68 -2.45
CA VAL A 47 -1.22 -3.10 -2.64
C VAL A 47 -1.62 -3.61 -4.03
N HIS A 48 -2.63 -2.99 -4.66
CA HIS A 48 -3.14 -3.39 -5.97
C HIS A 48 -3.26 -2.22 -6.97
N PRO A 49 -2.13 -1.64 -7.42
CA PRO A 49 -2.16 -0.54 -8.38
C PRO A 49 -2.85 -0.93 -9.69
N LEU A 50 -3.53 0.03 -10.31
CA LEU A 50 -4.12 -0.14 -11.63
C LEU A 50 -3.03 -0.12 -12.72
N SER A 51 -3.32 -0.72 -13.87
CA SER A 51 -2.38 -0.77 -15.01
C SER A 51 -3.04 -0.37 -16.34
N ASP A 52 -3.99 0.56 -16.28
CA ASP A 52 -4.59 1.16 -17.48
C ASP A 52 -3.56 2.05 -18.20
#